data_AF-A0A2D4JS42-F1
#
_entry.id   AF-A0A2D4JS42-F1
#
_cell.length_a   1.000
_cell.length_b   1.000
_cell.length_c   1.000
_cell.angle_alpha   90.00
_cell.angle_beta   90.00
_cell.angle_gamma   90.00
#
_symmetry.space_group_name_H-M   'P 1'
#
loop_
_entity.id
_entity.type
_entity.pdbx_description
1 polymer ?
#
loop_
_entity_poly.entity_id
_entity_poly.type
_entity_poly.pdbx_seq_one_letter_code
_entity_poly.pdbx_strand_id
1 'polypeptide(L)'
;TCTQYWVQYLRLLQESIWPGGVLPRLPKPLRTEEQKAETKEQALKILIAILPDSLQEFLGINKCQQSWSLVLESMQHPNINRHVIYSLMDILMEFLIPDSPMEARQTTSVMTSVYGAAERANTSVH
;
A
#
# COMPACT_ATOMS: atom_id res chain seq x y z
N THR A 1 -15.49 3.66 -25.54
CA THR A 1 -16.21 3.17 -24.33
C THR A 1 -15.30 3.16 -23.11
N CYS A 2 -14.09 2.58 -23.16
CA CYS A 2 -13.11 2.57 -22.06
C CYS A 2 -12.77 3.96 -21.46
N THR A 3 -12.54 4.97 -22.31
CA THR A 3 -12.18 6.33 -21.87
C THR A 3 -13.26 7.02 -21.03
N GLN A 4 -14.54 6.76 -21.31
CA GLN A 4 -15.65 7.34 -20.56
C GLN A 4 -15.72 6.79 -19.12
N TYR A 5 -15.44 5.49 -18.94
CA TYR A 5 -15.36 4.88 -17.61
C TYR A 5 -14.21 5.46 -16.80
N TRP A 6 -13.03 5.62 -17.40
CA TRP A 6 -11.88 6.24 -16.72
C TRP A 6 -12.17 7.66 -16.26
N VAL A 7 -12.79 8.48 -17.10
CA VAL A 7 -13.19 9.84 -16.72
C VAL A 7 -14.17 9.82 -15.55
N GLN A 8 -15.05 8.83 -15.48
CA GLN A 8 -16.01 8.69 -14.39
C GLN A 8 -15.36 8.22 -13.09
N TYR A 9 -14.44 7.24 -13.15
CA TYR A 9 -13.65 6.80 -12.00
C TYR A 9 -12.74 7.90 -11.46
N LEU A 10 -12.08 8.64 -12.35
CA LEU A 10 -11.22 9.77 -11.96
C LEU A 10 -12.04 10.89 -11.32
N ARG A 11 -13.26 11.16 -11.81
CA ARG A 11 -14.17 12.11 -11.15
C ARG A 11 -14.63 11.63 -9.78
N LEU A 12 -14.97 10.35 -9.64
CA LEU A 12 -15.35 9.78 -8.34
C LEU A 12 -14.18 9.82 -7.34
N LEU A 13 -12.98 9.50 -7.80
CA LEU A 13 -11.76 9.60 -7.02
C LEU A 13 -11.47 11.05 -6.63
N GLN A 14 -11.60 11.99 -7.58
CA GLN A 14 -11.45 13.41 -7.32
C GLN A 14 -12.43 13.86 -6.24
N GLU A 15 -13.73 13.56 -6.35
CA GLU A 15 -14.72 14.00 -5.37
C GLU A 15 -14.55 13.32 -3.99
N SER A 16 -14.04 12.08 -3.94
CA SER A 16 -13.81 11.36 -2.68
C SER A 16 -12.59 11.85 -1.91
N ILE A 17 -11.49 12.15 -2.61
CA ILE A 17 -10.26 12.69 -1.99
C ILE A 17 -10.40 14.21 -1.80
N TRP A 18 -11.04 14.85 -2.78
CA TRP A 18 -11.03 16.27 -3.02
C TRP A 18 -12.38 16.83 -3.51
N PRO A 19 -13.37 16.99 -2.62
CA PRO A 19 -14.70 17.45 -3.03
C PRO A 19 -14.60 18.85 -3.68
N GLY A 20 -15.16 18.98 -4.89
CA GLY A 20 -15.06 20.21 -5.69
C GLY A 20 -13.65 20.51 -6.25
N GLY A 21 -12.71 19.57 -6.16
CA GLY A 21 -11.36 19.67 -6.74
C GLY A 21 -10.40 20.62 -6.05
N VAL A 22 -10.73 21.13 -4.85
CA VAL A 22 -9.91 22.14 -4.16
C VAL A 22 -9.16 21.56 -2.97
N LEU A 23 -7.83 21.51 -3.04
CA LEU A 23 -6.92 21.22 -1.90
C LEU A 23 -7.31 22.04 -0.64
N PRO A 24 -7.76 21.45 0.51
CA PRO A 24 -7.71 22.16 1.78
C PRO A 24 -6.34 22.79 1.95
N ARG A 25 -6.35 24.12 2.00
CA ARG A 25 -5.16 24.91 2.29
C ARG A 25 -4.74 24.73 3.74
N LEU A 26 -5.66 24.26 4.58
CA LEU A 26 -5.44 23.99 5.99
C LEU A 26 -5.33 22.48 6.21
N PRO A 27 -4.33 21.99 6.97
CA PRO A 27 -4.28 20.60 7.38
C PRO A 27 -5.58 20.25 8.11
N LYS A 28 -6.10 19.06 7.84
CA LYS A 28 -7.29 18.55 8.54
C LYS A 28 -7.04 18.66 10.05
N PRO A 29 -7.99 19.18 10.85
CA PRO A 29 -7.80 19.30 12.28
C PRO A 29 -7.36 17.96 12.84
N LEU A 30 -6.32 17.99 13.67
CA LEU A 30 -5.80 16.79 14.32
C LEU A 30 -6.96 16.17 15.10
N ARG A 31 -7.31 14.90 14.81
CA ARG A 31 -8.35 14.19 15.58
C ARG A 31 -8.01 14.29 17.06
N THR A 32 -9.00 14.67 17.87
CA THR A 32 -8.90 14.63 19.33
C THR A 32 -8.60 13.21 19.78
N GLU A 33 -7.83 13.03 20.85
CA GLU A 33 -7.50 11.71 21.39
C GLU A 33 -8.77 10.89 21.71
N GLU A 34 -9.83 11.55 22.17
CA GLU A 34 -11.14 10.95 22.40
C GLU A 34 -11.77 10.40 21.11
N GLN A 35 -11.74 11.17 20.01
CA GLN A 35 -12.25 10.72 18.72
C GLN A 35 -11.43 9.56 18.16
N LYS A 36 -10.11 9.51 18.41
CA LYS A 36 -9.27 8.37 18.02
C LYS A 36 -9.65 7.11 18.81
N ALA A 37 -9.83 7.25 20.13
CA ALA A 37 -10.21 6.15 21.01
C ALA A 37 -11.60 5.58 20.62
N GLU A 38 -12.59 6.44 20.40
CA GLU A 38 -13.93 6.02 19.97
C GLU A 38 -13.88 5.27 18.64
N THR A 39 -13.14 5.80 17.66
CA THR A 39 -13.01 5.16 16.34
C THR A 39 -12.29 3.82 16.44
N LYS A 40 -11.27 3.71 17.31
CA LYS A 40 -10.57 2.45 17.59
C LYS A 40 -11.53 1.41 18.17
N GLU A 41 -12.36 1.79 19.13
CA GLU A 41 -13.33 0.88 19.75
C GLU A 41 -14.38 0.42 18.73
N GLN A 42 -14.91 1.34 17.93
CA GLN A 42 -15.86 1.03 16.86
C GLN A 42 -15.24 0.08 15.82
N ALA A 43 -14.00 0.37 15.37
CA ALA A 43 -13.29 -0.49 14.44
C ALA A 43 -13.04 -1.88 15.01
N LEU A 44 -12.66 -2.00 16.28
CA LEU A 44 -12.45 -3.28 16.95
C LEU A 44 -13.74 -4.12 16.98
N LYS A 45 -14.88 -3.51 17.33
CA LYS A 45 -16.19 -4.18 17.33
C LYS A 45 -16.54 -4.72 15.94
N ILE A 46 -16.38 -3.90 14.90
CA ILE A 46 -16.63 -4.30 13.51
C ILE A 46 -15.71 -5.46 13.11
N LEU A 47 -14.43 -5.35 13.44
CA LEU A 47 -13.42 -6.30 13.01
C LEU A 47 -13.60 -7.68 13.63
N ILE A 48 -14.01 -7.73 14.90
CA ILE A 48 -14.43 -8.98 15.56
C ILE A 48 -15.73 -9.51 14.95
N ALA A 49 -16.72 -8.64 14.67
CA ALA A 49 -18.00 -9.05 14.12
C ALA A 49 -17.90 -9.65 12.70
N ILE A 50 -16.85 -9.32 11.95
CA ILE A 50 -16.58 -9.90 10.63
C ILE A 50 -16.00 -11.32 10.75
N LEU A 51 -15.46 -11.72 11.91
CA LEU A 51 -14.91 -13.06 12.06
C LEU A 51 -16.01 -14.12 12.12
N PRO A 52 -15.89 -15.20 11.33
CA PRO A 52 -16.75 -16.38 11.47
C PRO A 52 -16.68 -16.99 12.87
N ASP A 53 -17.81 -17.49 13.37
CA ASP A 53 -17.92 -18.11 14.69
C ASP A 53 -16.95 -19.29 14.88
N SER A 54 -16.66 -20.05 13.81
CA SER A 54 -15.70 -21.16 13.84
C SER A 54 -14.26 -20.71 14.16
N LEU A 55 -13.86 -19.53 13.67
CA LEU A 55 -12.55 -18.96 14.01
C LEU A 55 -12.54 -18.41 15.44
N GLN A 56 -13.65 -17.83 15.89
CA GLN A 56 -13.79 -17.34 17.26
C GLN A 56 -13.75 -18.48 18.29
N GLU A 57 -14.33 -19.63 17.96
CA GLU A 57 -14.30 -20.83 18.79
C GLU A 57 -12.89 -21.48 18.80
N PHE A 58 -12.21 -21.51 17.65
CA PHE A 58 -10.88 -22.08 17.54
C PHE A 58 -9.78 -21.25 18.23
N LEU A 59 -9.79 -19.93 18.02
CA LEU A 59 -8.76 -19.02 18.56
C LEU A 59 -9.14 -18.46 19.95
N GLY A 60 -10.42 -18.47 20.28
CA GLY A 60 -10.96 -17.76 21.44
C GLY A 60 -11.14 -16.27 21.17
N ILE A 61 -12.34 -15.75 21.44
CA ILE A 61 -12.72 -14.35 21.22
C ILE A 61 -11.71 -13.39 21.85
N ASN A 62 -11.32 -13.61 23.11
CA ASN A 62 -10.40 -12.73 23.84
C ASN A 62 -9.02 -12.60 23.15
N LYS A 63 -8.51 -13.69 22.56
CA LYS A 63 -7.23 -13.66 21.83
C LYS A 63 -7.37 -12.87 20.54
N CYS A 64 -8.47 -13.08 19.82
CA CYS A 64 -8.77 -12.29 18.62
C CYS A 64 -8.92 -10.80 18.94
N GLN A 65 -9.65 -10.43 19.99
CA GLN A 65 -9.77 -9.02 20.42
C GLN A 65 -8.40 -8.41 20.71
N GLN A 66 -7.53 -9.15 21.41
CA GLN A 66 -6.19 -8.69 21.75
C GLN A 66 -5.32 -8.51 20.51
N SER A 67 -5.35 -9.46 19.57
CA SER A 67 -4.64 -9.37 18.28
C SER A 67 -5.10 -8.17 17.46
N TRP A 68 -6.42 -7.97 17.33
CA TRP A 68 -6.95 -6.82 16.61
C TRP A 68 -6.69 -5.49 17.30
N SER A 69 -6.71 -5.44 18.63
CA SER A 69 -6.33 -4.25 19.39
C SER A 69 -4.89 -3.83 19.08
N LEU A 70 -3.96 -4.78 19.00
CA LEU A 70 -2.55 -4.52 18.67
C LEU A 70 -2.40 -4.00 17.23
N VAL A 71 -3.12 -4.60 16.28
CA VAL A 71 -3.14 -4.11 14.89
C VAL A 71 -3.68 -2.69 14.82
N LEU A 72 -4.81 -2.43 15.48
CA LEU A 72 -5.42 -1.09 15.52
C LEU A 72 -4.56 -0.05 16.25
N GLU A 73 -3.77 -0.48 17.23
CA GLU A 73 -2.80 0.36 17.92
C GLU A 73 -1.64 0.74 17.00
N SER A 74 -1.11 -0.22 16.23
CA SER A 74 -0.13 0.08 15.17
C SER A 74 -0.66 1.11 14.18
N MET A 75 -1.94 0.99 13.80
CA MET A 75 -2.62 1.96 12.92
C MET A 75 -2.87 3.33 13.54
N GLN A 76 -2.63 3.55 14.83
CA GLN A 76 -2.68 4.91 15.40
C GLN A 76 -1.41 5.72 15.10
N HIS A 77 -0.32 5.07 14.65
CA HIS A 77 0.93 5.75 14.38
C HIS A 77 0.97 6.32 12.95
N PRO A 78 1.04 7.66 12.77
CA PRO A 78 0.98 8.28 11.45
C PRO A 78 2.16 7.90 10.56
N ASN A 79 3.34 7.63 11.14
CA ASN A 79 4.53 7.24 10.40
C ASN A 79 4.41 5.83 9.79
N ILE A 80 3.87 4.88 10.56
CA ILE A 80 3.62 3.50 10.08
C ILE A 80 2.60 3.54 8.95
N ASN A 81 1.48 4.25 9.17
CA ASN A 81 0.45 4.40 8.14
C ASN A 81 0.98 5.05 6.86
N ARG A 82 1.85 6.05 6.98
CA ARG A 82 2.50 6.69 5.83
C ARG A 82 3.31 5.68 5.01
N HIS A 83 4.11 4.84 5.66
CA HIS A 83 4.85 3.79 4.98
C HIS A 83 3.93 2.77 4.31
N VAL A 84 2.90 2.29 5.01
CA VAL A 84 1.92 1.33 4.46
C VAL A 84 1.25 1.90 3.20
N ILE A 85 0.82 3.16 3.22
CA ILE A 85 0.18 3.80 2.06
C ILE A 85 1.13 3.88 0.86
N TYR A 86 2.38 4.28 1.06
CA TYR A 86 3.33 4.35 -0.05
C TYR A 86 3.72 2.99 -0.59
N SER A 87 3.90 1.98 0.27
CA SER A 87 4.15 0.62 -0.18
C SER A 87 2.96 0.03 -0.95
N LEU A 88 1.73 0.30 -0.53
CA LEU A 88 0.55 -0.10 -1.30
C LEU A 88 0.47 0.62 -2.64
N MET A 89 0.81 1.91 -2.68
CA MET A 89 0.85 2.68 -3.93
C MET A 89 1.91 2.12 -4.90
N ASP A 90 3.07 1.72 -4.38
CA ASP A 90 4.14 1.09 -5.15
C ASP A 90 3.65 -0.20 -5.84
N ILE A 91 3.01 -1.09 -5.07
CA ILE A 91 2.40 -2.33 -5.58
C ILE A 91 1.30 -2.05 -6.60
N LEU A 92 0.45 -1.04 -6.33
CA LEU A 92 -0.61 -0.65 -7.27
C LEU A 92 -0.03 -0.09 -8.58
N MET A 93 1.05 0.68 -8.52
CA MET A 93 1.73 1.22 -9.70
C MET A 93 2.37 0.11 -10.53
N GLU A 94 2.95 -0.90 -9.89
CA GLU A 94 3.45 -2.11 -10.57
C GLU A 94 2.33 -2.85 -11.31
N PHE A 95 1.16 -2.99 -10.69
CA PHE A 95 0.01 -3.61 -11.34
C PHE A 95 -0.59 -2.75 -12.47
N LEU A 96 -0.63 -1.44 -12.30
CA LEU A 96 -1.27 -0.51 -13.25
C LEU A 96 -0.39 -0.21 -14.47
N ILE A 97 0.93 -0.32 -14.32
CA ILE A 97 1.94 -0.07 -15.36
C ILE A 97 2.86 -1.31 -15.48
N PRO A 98 2.35 -2.43 -16.00
CA PRO A 98 3.14 -3.67 -16.11
C PRO A 98 4.39 -3.53 -17.01
N ASP A 99 4.42 -2.53 -17.91
CA ASP A 99 5.52 -2.31 -18.87
C ASP A 99 6.49 -1.19 -18.46
N SER A 100 6.57 -0.81 -17.17
CA SER A 100 7.63 0.12 -16.76
C SER A 100 9.00 -0.57 -16.91
N PRO A 101 9.94 -0.06 -17.72
CA PRO A 101 11.24 -0.71 -17.93
C PRO A 101 12.19 -0.51 -16.74
N MET A 102 11.69 -0.59 -15.50
CA MET A 102 12.52 -0.44 -14.31
C MET A 102 13.38 -1.68 -14.08
N GLU A 103 12.89 -2.89 -14.42
CA GLU A 103 13.66 -4.13 -14.23
C GLU A 103 14.50 -4.54 -15.45
N ALA A 104 14.20 -4.02 -16.64
CA ALA A 104 14.92 -4.41 -17.86
C ALA A 104 16.36 -3.85 -17.94
N ARG A 105 16.77 -2.94 -17.04
CA ARG A 105 18.08 -2.25 -17.17
C ARG A 105 19.20 -2.84 -16.31
N GLN A 106 18.89 -3.61 -15.27
CA GLN A 106 19.93 -4.17 -14.38
C GLN A 106 20.46 -5.52 -14.85
N THR A 107 19.63 -6.39 -15.44
CA THR A 107 20.08 -7.71 -15.91
C THR A 107 20.90 -7.62 -17.19
N THR A 108 20.56 -6.70 -18.10
CA THR A 108 21.30 -6.55 -19.37
C THR A 108 22.68 -5.93 -19.16
N SER A 109 22.82 -4.96 -18.24
CA SER A 109 24.12 -4.31 -17.99
C SER A 109 25.15 -5.28 -17.40
N VAL A 110 24.73 -6.23 -16.56
CA VAL A 110 25.63 -7.24 -15.98
C VAL A 110 25.99 -8.32 -17.00
N MET A 111 25.03 -8.78 -17.81
CA MET A 111 25.27 -9.81 -18.82
C MET A 111 26.23 -9.32 -19.93
N THR A 112 26.07 -8.08 -20.43
CA THR A 112 26.96 -7.52 -21.45
C THR A 112 28.37 -7.24 -20.91
N SER A 113 28.51 -6.87 -19.63
CA SER A 113 29.81 -6.67 -18.99
C SER A 113 30.60 -7.96 -18.81
N VAL A 114 29.93 -9.09 -18.52
CA VAL A 114 30.58 -10.40 -18.35
C VAL A 114 31.05 -10.97 -19.70
N TYR A 115 30.23 -10.83 -20.76
CA TYR A 115 30.62 -11.30 -22.10
C TYR A 115 31.71 -10.42 -22.74
N GLY A 116 31.64 -9.09 -22.59
CA GLY A 116 32.65 -8.18 -23.16
C GLY A 116 34.02 -8.22 -22.45
N ALA A 117 34.08 -8.72 -21.21
CA ALA A 117 35.35 -8.96 -20.50
C ALA A 117 35.99 -10.30 -20.90
N ALA A 118 35.18 -11.32 -21.19
CA ALA A 118 35.67 -12.63 -21.64
C ALA A 118 36.29 -12.58 -23.05
N GLU A 119 35.76 -11.75 -23.96
CA GLU A 119 36.34 -11.59 -25.30
C GLU A 119 37.71 -10.88 -25.30
N ARG A 120 37.94 -9.93 -24.38
CA ARG A 120 39.23 -9.22 -24.29
C ARG A 120 40.37 -10.06 -23.68
N ALA A 121 40.05 -11.09 -22.91
CA ALA A 121 41.05 -12.01 -22.36
C ALA A 121 41.53 -13.04 -23.41
N ASN A 122 40.68 -13.39 -24.37
CA ASN A 122 40.99 -14.43 -25.37
C ASN A 122 41.79 -13.94 -26.57
N THR A 123 41.86 -12.62 -26.82
CA THR A 123 42.68 -12.02 -27.89
C THR A 123 44.09 -11.61 -27.45
N SER A 124 44.46 -11.84 -26.18
CA SER A 124 45.80 -11.54 -25.65
C SER A 124 46.74 -12.77 -25.60
N VAL A 125 46.26 -13.93 -26.06
CA VAL A 125 47.08 -15.15 -26.17
C VAL A 125 46.98 -15.66 -27.60
N HIS A 126 47.58 -14.91 -28.52
CA HIS A 126 48.15 -15.47 -29.75
C HIS A 126 49.17 -14.55 -30.39
#